data_AF-A0A7W7HIT6-F1
#
_entry.id   AF-A0A7W7HIT6-F1
#
_cell.length_a   1.000
_cell.length_b   1.000
_cell.length_c   1.000
_cell.angle_alpha   90.00
_cell.angle_beta   90.00
_cell.angle_gamma   90.00
#
_symmetry.space_group_name_H-M   'P 1'
#
loop_
_entity.id
_entity.type
_entity.pdbx_description
1 polymer ?
#
loop_
_entity_poly.entity_id
_entity_poly.type
_entity_poly.pdbx_seq_one_letter_code
_entity_poly.pdbx_strand_id
1 'polypeptide(L)'
;MRSVPTIDLTIGALLEERRVRSVFQPIVDLSTRTVMGLEALARGPAGTTLEFPDRLFAAASEAGRLGELDMLCFERAMESVLVAPVAPPLLFANSEPGVMDRPRSPWLMDLFAARPPFRTILEYTERALPTVPGSMLRLARTVQVDGNGIALDDVGVDPMSLAFLPILEPEVIKIDMSVIRDPDTEHSRTVAAVVRTEAARTGAVVIAEGIETEEHLATALRLGARWGQGWLFGRPGPIENVRHFDPAGAEMLRGSRPGFHQPMGTPFEVATRSRPARQRVPGDVEAGLIRLRETAIDHDCAVVVVSHPGLAGLLQGLAAPGRAVVLLDQPVGGEFVAAVVGPGFGYAMCARDSAMVTVDDLPTAAAVSRVLLSHTA
;
A
#
# COMPACT_ATOMS: atom_id res chain seq x y z
N MET A 1 -16.78 -29.33 35.19
CA MET A 1 -16.51 -28.36 34.11
C MET A 1 -17.66 -28.43 33.12
N ARG A 2 -18.53 -27.42 33.07
CA ARG A 2 -19.55 -27.34 32.01
C ARG A 2 -18.83 -26.90 30.74
N SER A 3 -18.98 -27.68 29.66
CA SER A 3 -18.51 -27.29 28.34
C SER A 3 -19.22 -25.99 27.97
N VAL A 4 -18.45 -24.94 27.69
CA VAL A 4 -18.98 -23.74 27.05
C VAL A 4 -19.44 -24.18 25.67
N PRO A 5 -20.72 -24.00 25.30
CA PRO A 5 -21.16 -24.35 23.96
C PRO A 5 -20.41 -23.45 22.98
N THR A 6 -19.56 -24.03 22.16
CA THR A 6 -19.00 -23.39 20.98
C THR A 6 -20.17 -23.12 20.04
N ILE A 7 -20.71 -21.92 20.08
CA ILE A 7 -21.60 -21.42 19.04
C ILE A 7 -20.74 -21.41 17.78
N ASP A 8 -21.04 -22.32 16.85
CA ASP A 8 -20.40 -22.36 15.55
C ASP A 8 -20.96 -21.20 14.73
N LEU A 9 -20.40 -20.01 14.96
CA LEU A 9 -20.83 -18.78 14.30
C LEU A 9 -20.29 -18.81 12.87
N THR A 10 -21.18 -18.92 11.90
CA THR A 10 -20.80 -18.84 10.49
C THR A 10 -20.46 -17.40 10.12
N ILE A 11 -19.61 -17.22 9.10
CA ILE A 11 -19.31 -15.90 8.54
C ILE A 11 -20.59 -15.21 8.03
N GLY A 12 -21.53 -15.96 7.46
CA GLY A 12 -22.82 -15.42 7.02
C GLY A 12 -23.59 -14.75 8.15
N ALA A 13 -23.80 -15.46 9.27
CA ALA A 13 -24.48 -14.90 10.44
C ALA A 13 -23.73 -13.72 11.05
N LEU A 14 -22.39 -13.80 11.11
CA LEU A 14 -21.54 -12.70 11.60
C LEU A 14 -21.73 -11.43 10.76
N LEU A 15 -21.78 -11.56 9.43
CA LEU A 15 -21.98 -10.43 8.51
C LEU A 15 -23.39 -9.85 8.63
N GLU A 16 -24.42 -10.71 8.63
CA GLU A 16 -25.83 -10.31 8.74
C GLU A 16 -26.12 -9.58 10.06
N GLU A 17 -25.58 -10.10 11.17
CA GLU A 17 -25.69 -9.49 12.50
C GLU A 17 -24.66 -8.36 12.73
N ARG A 18 -23.81 -8.06 11.74
CA ARG A 18 -22.71 -7.08 11.79
C ARG A 18 -21.78 -7.28 13.01
N ARG A 19 -21.50 -8.52 13.41
CA ARG A 19 -20.79 -8.89 14.66
C ARG A 19 -19.27 -8.80 14.57
N VAL A 20 -18.80 -7.64 14.13
CA VAL A 20 -17.40 -7.21 14.17
C VAL A 20 -17.30 -5.97 15.04
N ARG A 21 -16.21 -5.84 15.77
CA ARG A 21 -15.83 -4.62 16.49
C ARG A 21 -14.39 -4.25 16.14
N SER A 22 -14.02 -3.01 16.40
CA SER A 22 -12.63 -2.56 16.30
C SER A 22 -12.06 -2.33 17.70
N VAL A 23 -10.81 -2.72 17.89
CA VAL A 23 -9.97 -2.18 18.96
C VAL A 23 -8.92 -1.28 18.32
N PHE A 24 -8.42 -0.32 19.08
CA PHE A 24 -7.58 0.76 18.56
C PHE A 24 -6.22 0.74 19.20
N GLN A 25 -5.18 0.92 18.39
CA GLN A 25 -3.81 1.06 18.87
C GLN A 25 -3.25 2.45 18.52
N PRO A 26 -2.65 3.16 19.49
CA PRO A 26 -2.16 4.52 19.26
C PRO A 26 -0.92 4.53 18.37
N ILE A 27 -0.92 5.45 17.42
CA ILE A 27 0.26 5.85 16.63
C ILE A 27 0.74 7.18 17.20
N VAL A 28 2.01 7.25 17.59
CA VAL A 28 2.57 8.40 18.30
C VAL A 28 3.70 9.06 17.54
N ASP A 29 3.89 10.37 17.75
CA ASP A 29 5.13 11.04 17.40
C ASP A 29 6.24 10.56 18.34
N LEU A 30 7.32 10.03 17.78
CA LEU A 30 8.38 9.40 18.57
C LEU A 30 9.19 10.39 19.41
N SER A 31 9.19 11.67 19.03
CA SER A 31 9.91 12.73 19.74
C SER A 31 9.10 13.31 20.89
N THR A 32 7.80 13.53 20.69
CA THR A 32 6.92 14.16 21.71
C THR A 32 6.12 13.16 22.52
N ARG A 33 6.01 11.90 22.05
CA ARG A 33 5.12 10.85 22.56
C ARG A 33 3.63 11.22 22.52
N THR A 34 3.27 12.20 21.71
CA THR A 34 1.86 12.59 21.53
C THR A 34 1.19 11.66 20.53
N VAL A 35 -0.08 11.30 20.77
CA VAL A 35 -0.83 10.44 19.86
C VAL A 35 -1.27 11.24 18.63
N MET A 36 -0.88 10.77 17.45
CA MET A 36 -1.19 11.39 16.16
C MET A 36 -2.42 10.77 15.50
N GLY A 37 -2.75 9.53 15.86
CA GLY A 37 -3.86 8.80 15.28
C GLY A 37 -4.04 7.44 15.93
N LEU A 38 -5.01 6.69 15.41
CA LEU A 38 -5.31 5.33 15.84
C LEU A 38 -5.34 4.39 14.64
N GLU A 39 -4.78 3.21 14.81
CA GLU A 39 -5.04 2.09 13.91
C GLU A 39 -6.22 1.27 14.43
N ALA A 40 -7.19 1.01 13.56
CA ALA A 40 -8.32 0.14 13.83
C ALA A 40 -7.98 -1.31 13.50
N LEU A 41 -8.03 -2.15 14.52
CA LEU A 41 -7.75 -3.58 14.45
C LEU A 41 -9.04 -4.37 14.64
N ALA A 42 -9.45 -5.09 13.60
CA ALA A 42 -10.69 -5.86 13.60
C ALA A 42 -10.68 -6.98 14.65
N ARG A 43 -11.82 -7.20 15.30
CA ARG A 43 -12.09 -8.32 16.19
C ARG A 43 -13.47 -8.89 15.89
N GLY A 44 -13.55 -10.21 15.79
CA GLY A 44 -14.83 -10.89 15.82
C GLY A 44 -15.41 -10.94 17.23
N PRO A 45 -16.46 -11.73 17.46
CA PRO A 45 -17.12 -11.79 18.76
C PRO A 45 -16.20 -12.33 19.87
N ALA A 46 -16.19 -11.65 21.02
CA ALA A 46 -15.39 -12.05 22.18
C ALA A 46 -15.66 -13.50 22.60
N GLY A 47 -14.58 -14.22 22.93
CA GLY A 47 -14.64 -15.60 23.42
C GLY A 47 -14.94 -16.64 22.34
N THR A 48 -14.96 -16.25 21.07
CA THR A 48 -15.14 -17.17 19.94
C THR A 48 -13.81 -17.50 19.25
N THR A 49 -13.80 -18.55 18.45
CA THR A 49 -12.66 -18.90 17.60
C THR A 49 -12.35 -17.84 16.54
N LEU A 50 -13.32 -16.97 16.24
CA LEU A 50 -13.24 -15.88 15.26
C LEU A 50 -12.90 -14.53 15.90
N GLU A 51 -12.55 -14.47 17.19
CA GLU A 51 -12.27 -13.20 17.86
C GLU A 51 -11.09 -12.44 17.24
N PHE A 52 -10.04 -13.16 16.83
CA PHE A 52 -8.81 -12.58 16.31
C PHE A 52 -8.79 -12.56 14.77
N PRO A 53 -8.14 -11.54 14.17
CA PRO A 53 -8.20 -11.29 12.73
C PRO A 53 -7.74 -12.49 11.89
N ASP A 54 -6.64 -13.15 12.25
CA ASP A 54 -6.09 -14.27 11.47
C ASP A 54 -7.15 -15.35 11.14
N ARG A 55 -7.89 -15.79 12.15
CA ARG A 55 -8.94 -16.82 11.98
C ARG A 55 -10.21 -16.25 11.34
N LEU A 56 -10.55 -15.01 11.66
CA LEU A 56 -11.73 -14.34 11.12
C LEU A 56 -11.61 -14.15 9.60
N PHE A 57 -10.49 -13.64 9.13
CA PHE A 57 -10.22 -13.38 7.72
C PHE A 57 -9.99 -14.68 6.94
N ALA A 58 -9.31 -15.67 7.52
CA ALA A 58 -9.20 -17.01 6.92
C ALA A 58 -10.58 -17.64 6.68
N ALA A 59 -11.45 -17.64 7.69
CA ALA A 59 -12.80 -18.18 7.55
C ALA A 59 -13.65 -17.40 6.52
N ALA A 60 -13.49 -16.07 6.43
CA ALA A 60 -14.18 -15.27 5.42
C ALA A 60 -13.67 -15.54 3.99
N SER A 61 -12.37 -15.78 3.84
CA SER A 61 -11.76 -16.20 2.58
C SER A 61 -12.29 -17.56 2.13
N GLU A 62 -12.30 -18.56 3.02
CA GLU A 62 -12.86 -19.89 2.75
C GLU A 62 -14.35 -19.84 2.35
N ALA A 63 -15.11 -18.91 2.94
CA ALA A 63 -16.50 -18.67 2.59
C ALA A 63 -16.72 -17.84 1.31
N GLY A 64 -15.66 -17.30 0.68
CA GLY A 64 -15.78 -16.39 -0.47
C GLY A 64 -16.39 -15.02 -0.12
N ARG A 65 -16.39 -14.64 1.16
CA ARG A 65 -17.01 -13.42 1.72
C ARG A 65 -15.99 -12.41 2.26
N LEU A 66 -14.70 -12.60 1.95
CA LEU A 66 -13.61 -11.73 2.43
C LEU A 66 -13.90 -10.24 2.23
N GLY A 67 -14.41 -9.88 1.05
CA GLY A 67 -14.70 -8.48 0.75
C GLY A 67 -15.88 -7.86 1.51
N GLU A 68 -16.85 -8.67 1.91
CA GLU A 68 -17.94 -8.18 2.75
C GLU A 68 -17.47 -8.00 4.19
N LEU A 69 -16.57 -8.86 4.66
CA LEU A 69 -15.93 -8.72 5.96
C LEU A 69 -15.04 -7.48 6.01
N ASP A 70 -14.16 -7.28 5.03
CA ASP A 70 -13.25 -6.13 4.95
C ASP A 70 -14.03 -4.80 5.00
N MET A 71 -15.09 -4.70 4.18
CA MET A 71 -15.99 -3.55 4.16
C MET A 71 -16.67 -3.33 5.53
N LEU A 72 -17.17 -4.40 6.15
CA LEU A 72 -17.79 -4.31 7.47
C LEU A 72 -16.80 -3.87 8.55
N CYS A 73 -15.56 -4.38 8.55
CA CYS A 73 -14.50 -3.96 9.47
C CYS A 73 -14.26 -2.45 9.36
N PHE A 74 -14.19 -1.95 8.13
CA PHE A 74 -13.98 -0.54 7.87
C PHE A 74 -15.16 0.33 8.33
N GLU A 75 -16.40 -0.05 8.01
CA GLU A 75 -17.60 0.62 8.50
C GLU A 75 -17.64 0.67 10.04
N ARG A 76 -17.34 -0.45 10.70
CA ARG A 76 -17.32 -0.53 12.17
C ARG A 76 -16.24 0.36 12.80
N ALA A 77 -15.08 0.46 12.17
CA ALA A 77 -14.01 1.36 12.61
C ALA A 77 -14.48 2.82 12.54
N MET A 78 -15.05 3.25 11.40
CA MET A 78 -15.56 4.62 11.22
C MET A 78 -16.70 4.94 12.18
N GLU A 79 -17.69 4.04 12.32
CA GLU A 79 -18.80 4.18 13.27
C GLU A 79 -18.30 4.42 14.69
N SER A 80 -17.31 3.62 15.12
CA SER A 80 -16.74 3.72 16.47
C SER A 80 -16.06 5.07 16.72
N VAL A 81 -15.36 5.59 15.72
CA VAL A 81 -14.71 6.90 15.82
C VAL A 81 -15.72 8.05 15.82
N LEU A 82 -16.76 7.97 14.99
CA LEU A 82 -17.78 9.02 14.88
C LEU A 82 -18.59 9.23 16.18
N VAL A 83 -18.75 8.18 16.99
CA VAL A 83 -19.44 8.27 18.29
C VAL A 83 -18.47 8.43 19.47
N ALA A 84 -17.16 8.50 19.21
CA ALA A 84 -16.16 8.65 20.25
C ALA A 84 -16.25 10.04 20.90
N PRO A 85 -16.02 10.17 22.22
CA PRO A 85 -15.99 11.47 22.90
C PRO A 85 -14.93 12.42 22.35
N VAL A 86 -13.82 11.86 21.85
CA VAL A 86 -12.72 12.58 21.21
C VAL A 86 -12.34 11.82 19.96
N ALA A 87 -12.55 12.43 18.79
CA ALA A 87 -12.13 11.85 17.52
C ALA A 87 -10.61 12.03 17.32
N PRO A 88 -9.89 11.01 16.83
CA PRO A 88 -8.50 11.17 16.41
C PRO A 88 -8.43 12.01 15.14
N PRO A 89 -7.32 12.71 14.86
CA PRO A 89 -7.16 13.41 13.59
C PRO A 89 -6.86 12.44 12.43
N LEU A 90 -6.30 11.26 12.74
CA LEU A 90 -5.98 10.20 11.78
C LEU A 90 -6.57 8.86 12.21
N LEU A 91 -7.26 8.20 11.28
CA LEU A 91 -7.75 6.83 11.43
C LEU A 91 -7.05 5.95 10.38
N PHE A 92 -6.27 4.99 10.85
CA PHE A 92 -5.66 3.97 10.00
C PHE A 92 -6.53 2.72 9.99
N ALA A 93 -6.76 2.15 8.81
CA ALA A 93 -7.56 0.96 8.65
C ALA A 93 -6.97 0.05 7.57
N ASN A 94 -6.83 -1.22 7.90
CA ASN A 94 -6.44 -2.27 6.97
C ASN A 94 -7.45 -2.39 5.83
N SER A 95 -6.98 -2.65 4.61
CA SER A 95 -7.83 -2.91 3.45
C SER A 95 -7.26 -4.03 2.59
N GLU A 96 -8.12 -4.97 2.20
CA GLU A 96 -7.77 -6.07 1.30
C GLU A 96 -7.91 -5.63 -0.17
N PRO A 97 -6.83 -5.61 -0.98
CA PRO A 97 -6.89 -5.07 -2.34
C PRO A 97 -7.85 -5.79 -3.29
N GLY A 98 -8.14 -7.08 -3.06
CA GLY A 98 -9.06 -7.87 -3.86
C GLY A 98 -10.56 -7.55 -3.65
N VAL A 99 -10.87 -6.67 -2.70
CA VAL A 99 -12.25 -6.34 -2.30
C VAL A 99 -12.81 -5.16 -3.09
N MET A 100 -11.95 -4.23 -3.52
CA MET A 100 -12.42 -2.93 -4.00
C MET A 100 -12.72 -2.84 -5.50
N ASP A 101 -12.61 -3.94 -6.25
CA ASP A 101 -13.27 -4.03 -7.56
C ASP A 101 -14.80 -4.21 -7.41
N ARG A 102 -15.31 -4.32 -6.17
CA ARG A 102 -16.74 -4.28 -5.84
C ARG A 102 -17.20 -2.84 -5.55
N PRO A 103 -18.46 -2.50 -5.88
CA PRO A 103 -19.04 -1.21 -5.48
C PRO A 103 -18.93 -1.03 -3.96
N ARG A 104 -18.51 0.16 -3.52
CA ARG A 104 -18.56 0.55 -2.10
C ARG A 104 -20.00 0.46 -1.59
N SER A 105 -20.16 0.07 -0.33
CA SER A 105 -21.50 0.06 0.27
C SER A 105 -22.06 1.48 0.28
N PRO A 106 -23.37 1.67 0.03
CA PRO A 106 -24.01 2.98 0.16
C PRO A 106 -23.78 3.60 1.55
N TRP A 107 -23.77 2.76 2.59
CA TRP A 107 -23.47 3.17 3.96
C TRP A 107 -22.08 3.82 4.09
N LEU A 108 -21.06 3.19 3.50
CA LEU A 108 -19.72 3.77 3.53
C LEU A 108 -19.65 5.09 2.76
N MET A 109 -20.36 5.18 1.63
CA MET A 109 -20.45 6.42 0.87
C MET A 109 -21.12 7.53 1.69
N ASP A 110 -22.16 7.21 2.45
CA ASP A 110 -22.83 8.14 3.37
C ASP A 110 -21.88 8.59 4.49
N LEU A 111 -21.10 7.66 5.06
CA LEU A 111 -20.09 7.97 6.08
C LEU A 111 -19.02 8.94 5.56
N PHE A 112 -18.53 8.76 4.34
CA PHE A 112 -17.59 9.71 3.73
C PHE A 112 -18.26 11.04 3.36
N ALA A 113 -19.49 11.00 2.85
CA ALA A 113 -20.25 12.19 2.50
C ALA A 113 -20.53 13.08 3.73
N ALA A 114 -20.59 12.49 4.93
CA ALA A 114 -20.69 13.21 6.20
C ALA A 114 -19.44 14.02 6.57
N ARG A 115 -18.34 13.92 5.80
CA ARG A 115 -17.07 14.63 6.01
C ARG A 115 -16.56 14.47 7.45
N PRO A 116 -16.15 13.24 7.83
CA PRO A 116 -15.67 12.97 9.17
C PRO A 116 -14.55 13.96 9.57
N PRO A 117 -14.46 14.34 10.86
CA PRO A 117 -13.47 15.31 11.34
C PRO A 117 -12.05 14.71 11.43
N PHE A 118 -11.80 13.63 10.68
CA PHE A 118 -10.58 12.86 10.68
C PHE A 118 -10.23 12.44 9.26
N ARG A 119 -8.95 12.31 8.98
CA ARG A 119 -8.46 11.79 7.72
C ARG A 119 -8.22 10.28 7.84
N THR A 120 -8.76 9.51 6.91
CA THR A 120 -8.55 8.07 6.87
C THR A 120 -7.33 7.72 6.05
N ILE A 121 -6.52 6.79 6.55
CA ILE A 121 -5.39 6.19 5.86
C ILE A 121 -5.66 4.69 5.68
N LEU A 122 -5.78 4.24 4.44
CA LEU A 122 -5.94 2.82 4.17
C LEU A 122 -4.58 2.14 4.08
N GLU A 123 -4.41 1.08 4.86
CA GLU A 123 -3.17 0.31 4.94
C GLU A 123 -3.25 -0.90 4.03
N TYR A 124 -2.22 -1.10 3.20
CA TYR A 124 -2.09 -2.26 2.35
C TYR A 124 -0.89 -3.08 2.75
N THR A 125 -1.09 -4.39 2.86
CA THR A 125 0.00 -5.33 3.04
C THR A 125 0.79 -5.49 1.74
N GLU A 126 2.10 -5.62 1.88
CA GLU A 126 3.05 -6.02 0.87
C GLU A 126 2.66 -7.29 0.07
N ARG A 127 2.00 -8.27 0.73
CA ARG A 127 1.63 -9.57 0.14
C ARG A 127 0.66 -9.45 -1.02
N ALA A 128 -0.14 -8.40 -1.05
CA ALA A 128 -1.09 -8.17 -2.14
C ALA A 128 -0.45 -7.53 -3.38
N LEU A 129 0.77 -6.98 -3.26
CA LEU A 129 1.44 -6.25 -4.35
C LEU A 129 1.70 -7.11 -5.59
N PRO A 130 2.20 -8.37 -5.50
CA PRO A 130 2.55 -9.15 -6.69
C PRO A 130 1.33 -9.65 -7.46
N THR A 131 0.18 -9.81 -6.79
CA THR A 131 -1.01 -10.47 -7.36
C THR A 131 -1.98 -9.47 -7.97
N VAL A 132 -2.14 -8.27 -7.38
CA VAL A 132 -3.15 -7.29 -7.81
C VAL A 132 -2.65 -5.83 -7.80
N PRO A 133 -1.48 -5.52 -8.41
CA PRO A 133 -0.90 -4.18 -8.37
C PRO A 133 -1.79 -3.11 -9.03
N GLY A 134 -2.57 -3.49 -10.05
CA GLY A 134 -3.56 -2.60 -10.68
C GLY A 134 -4.72 -2.25 -9.75
N SER A 135 -5.25 -3.22 -9.00
CA SER A 135 -6.35 -2.98 -8.04
C SER A 135 -5.93 -2.01 -6.94
N MET A 136 -4.68 -2.11 -6.45
CA MET A 136 -4.15 -1.16 -5.46
C MET A 136 -4.08 0.27 -5.99
N LEU A 137 -3.63 0.46 -7.23
CA LEU A 137 -3.57 1.79 -7.84
C LEU A 137 -4.97 2.39 -8.11
N ARG A 138 -5.92 1.56 -8.56
CA ARG A 138 -7.33 1.98 -8.72
C ARG A 138 -7.96 2.36 -7.39
N LEU A 139 -7.64 1.63 -6.33
CA LEU A 139 -8.12 1.95 -5.00
C LEU A 139 -7.47 3.22 -4.46
N ALA A 140 -6.15 3.38 -4.57
CA ALA A 140 -5.46 4.62 -4.22
C ALA A 140 -6.08 5.84 -4.91
N ARG A 141 -6.41 5.71 -6.22
CA ARG A 141 -7.19 6.71 -6.97
C ARG A 141 -8.53 7.02 -6.31
N THR A 142 -9.29 6.00 -5.92
CA THR A 142 -10.66 6.17 -5.37
C THR A 142 -10.63 6.72 -3.94
N VAL A 143 -9.58 6.45 -3.18
CA VAL A 143 -9.43 6.91 -1.78
C VAL A 143 -9.00 8.37 -1.73
N GLN A 144 -8.11 8.79 -2.62
CA GLN A 144 -7.54 10.14 -2.58
C GLN A 144 -8.51 11.27 -2.99
N VAL A 145 -9.67 10.95 -3.57
CA VAL A 145 -10.68 11.94 -3.98
C VAL A 145 -11.24 12.71 -2.78
N ASP A 146 -11.27 12.11 -1.60
CA ASP A 146 -11.91 12.67 -0.39
C ASP A 146 -10.90 13.16 0.66
N GLY A 147 -9.66 13.46 0.27
CA GLY A 147 -8.60 13.91 1.18
C GLY A 147 -7.96 12.79 2.01
N ASN A 148 -8.41 11.54 1.86
CA ASN A 148 -7.81 10.36 2.50
C ASN A 148 -6.45 10.01 1.88
N GLY A 149 -5.72 9.12 2.54
CA GLY A 149 -4.39 8.67 2.12
C GLY A 149 -4.26 7.16 2.07
N ILE A 150 -3.11 6.72 1.62
CA ILE A 150 -2.71 5.31 1.63
C ILE A 150 -1.42 5.11 2.40
N ALA A 151 -1.31 3.97 3.08
CA ALA A 151 -0.09 3.47 3.68
C ALA A 151 0.32 2.16 2.98
N LEU A 152 1.63 1.96 2.85
CA LEU A 152 2.17 0.62 2.59
C LEU A 152 2.64 0.04 3.92
N ASP A 153 2.08 -1.11 4.28
CA ASP A 153 2.32 -1.83 5.52
C ASP A 153 3.34 -2.96 5.36
N ASP A 154 3.88 -3.43 6.48
CA ASP A 154 4.85 -4.53 6.54
C ASP A 154 6.09 -4.30 5.64
N VAL A 155 6.51 -3.04 5.44
CA VAL A 155 7.63 -2.72 4.56
C VAL A 155 8.92 -3.26 5.15
N GLY A 156 9.62 -4.07 4.34
CA GLY A 156 10.81 -4.78 4.75
C GLY A 156 10.59 -6.25 5.08
N VAL A 157 9.36 -6.79 5.09
CA VAL A 157 9.16 -8.25 5.18
C VAL A 157 9.53 -8.91 3.85
N ASP A 158 8.98 -8.40 2.75
CA ASP A 158 9.30 -8.82 1.39
C ASP A 158 10.09 -7.71 0.67
N PRO A 159 11.27 -7.99 0.06
CA PRO A 159 12.00 -7.04 -0.77
C PRO A 159 11.15 -6.37 -1.87
N MET A 160 10.11 -7.06 -2.36
CA MET A 160 9.17 -6.49 -3.34
C MET A 160 8.45 -5.24 -2.84
N SER A 161 8.20 -5.11 -1.53
CA SER A 161 7.59 -3.91 -0.95
C SER A 161 8.35 -2.64 -1.33
N LEU A 162 9.68 -2.72 -1.36
CA LEU A 162 10.57 -1.60 -1.71
C LEU A 162 10.44 -1.21 -3.19
N ALA A 163 10.33 -2.20 -4.09
CA ALA A 163 10.22 -1.95 -5.53
C ALA A 163 8.89 -1.29 -5.93
N PHE A 164 7.85 -1.44 -5.10
CA PHE A 164 6.55 -0.79 -5.31
C PHE A 164 6.45 0.63 -4.73
N LEU A 165 7.33 1.04 -3.80
CA LEU A 165 7.30 2.38 -3.22
C LEU A 165 7.33 3.50 -4.28
N PRO A 166 8.14 3.45 -5.35
CA PRO A 166 8.13 4.50 -6.36
C PRO A 166 6.87 4.49 -7.22
N ILE A 167 6.25 3.32 -7.41
CA ILE A 167 5.03 3.17 -8.20
C ILE A 167 3.83 3.71 -7.41
N LEU A 168 3.70 3.32 -6.15
CA LEU A 168 2.61 3.72 -5.28
C LEU A 168 2.79 5.14 -4.74
N GLU A 169 3.99 5.48 -4.29
CA GLU A 169 4.26 6.69 -3.50
C GLU A 169 3.20 6.93 -2.41
N PRO A 170 3.12 6.07 -1.38
CA PRO A 170 2.11 6.21 -0.34
C PRO A 170 2.37 7.45 0.53
N GLU A 171 1.33 7.95 1.20
CA GLU A 171 1.47 9.04 2.17
C GLU A 171 2.19 8.58 3.44
N VAL A 172 2.08 7.29 3.74
CA VAL A 172 2.70 6.66 4.90
C VAL A 172 3.44 5.39 4.47
N ILE A 173 4.62 5.18 5.05
CA ILE A 173 5.39 3.95 4.91
C ILE A 173 5.52 3.36 6.32
N LYS A 174 4.98 2.16 6.55
CA LYS A 174 5.08 1.47 7.85
C LYS A 174 6.19 0.42 7.75
N ILE A 175 7.25 0.59 8.51
CA ILE A 175 8.39 -0.32 8.59
C ILE A 175 8.03 -1.43 9.58
N ASP A 176 8.09 -2.67 9.11
CA ASP A 176 7.81 -3.84 9.93
C ASP A 176 8.78 -3.96 11.12
N MET A 177 8.25 -4.52 12.20
CA MET A 177 8.97 -4.78 13.44
C MET A 177 10.23 -5.63 13.25
N SER A 178 10.29 -6.54 12.26
CA SER A 178 11.50 -7.33 12.00
C SER A 178 12.73 -6.46 11.69
N VAL A 179 12.55 -5.35 10.96
CA VAL A 179 13.60 -4.38 10.63
C VAL A 179 14.03 -3.60 11.88
N ILE A 180 13.08 -3.33 12.78
CA ILE A 180 13.35 -2.62 14.06
C ILE A 180 14.09 -3.53 15.05
N ARG A 181 13.75 -4.82 15.09
CA ARG A 181 14.31 -5.80 16.02
C ARG A 181 15.69 -6.30 15.60
N ASP A 182 16.01 -6.29 14.31
CA ASP A 182 17.34 -6.69 13.81
C ASP A 182 17.93 -5.65 12.84
N PRO A 183 18.31 -4.45 13.34
CA PRO A 183 18.70 -3.32 12.49
C PRO A 183 20.08 -3.45 11.85
N ASP A 184 20.91 -4.39 12.30
CA ASP A 184 22.30 -4.54 11.87
C ASP A 184 22.48 -5.56 10.74
N THR A 185 21.40 -6.13 10.21
CA THR A 185 21.45 -6.92 8.99
C THR A 185 21.65 -6.04 7.77
N GLU A 186 22.21 -6.63 6.69
CA GLU A 186 22.27 -5.96 5.39
C GLU A 186 20.89 -5.59 4.87
N HIS A 187 19.92 -6.48 5.04
CA HIS A 187 18.53 -6.27 4.67
C HIS A 187 17.91 -5.06 5.36
N SER A 188 18.01 -4.97 6.70
CA SER A 188 17.48 -3.82 7.45
C SER A 188 18.13 -2.51 7.05
N ARG A 189 19.44 -2.49 6.79
CA ARG A 189 20.15 -1.30 6.28
C ARG A 189 19.64 -0.87 4.90
N THR A 190 19.41 -1.83 4.00
CA THR A 190 18.86 -1.60 2.67
C THR A 190 17.45 -1.03 2.74
N VAL A 191 16.55 -1.67 3.51
CA VAL A 191 15.19 -1.16 3.75
C VAL A 191 15.24 0.27 4.24
N ALA A 192 16.05 0.55 5.25
CA ALA A 192 16.14 1.88 5.84
C ALA A 192 16.66 2.94 4.85
N ALA A 193 17.67 2.60 4.03
CA ALA A 193 18.21 3.50 3.02
C ALA A 193 17.17 3.82 1.94
N VAL A 194 16.44 2.81 1.47
CA VAL A 194 15.39 2.97 0.47
C VAL A 194 14.24 3.80 1.04
N VAL A 195 13.72 3.44 2.21
CA VAL A 195 12.59 4.14 2.84
C VAL A 195 12.93 5.60 3.11
N ARG A 196 14.14 5.92 3.60
CA ARG A 196 14.57 7.32 3.77
C ARG A 196 14.62 8.08 2.45
N THR A 197 15.14 7.46 1.41
CA THR A 197 15.24 8.08 0.08
C THR A 197 13.84 8.36 -0.49
N GLU A 198 12.94 7.39 -0.42
CA GLU A 198 11.57 7.52 -0.90
C GLU A 198 10.75 8.52 -0.06
N ALA A 199 10.90 8.51 1.26
CA ALA A 199 10.27 9.49 2.15
C ALA A 199 10.75 10.91 1.85
N ALA A 200 12.06 11.12 1.63
CA ALA A 200 12.62 12.41 1.26
C ALA A 200 12.12 12.89 -0.12
N ARG A 201 12.02 11.97 -1.09
CA ARG A 201 11.55 12.26 -2.46
C ARG A 201 10.06 12.61 -2.51
N THR A 202 9.25 11.91 -1.74
CA THR A 202 7.77 11.97 -1.83
C THR A 202 7.11 12.76 -0.70
N GLY A 203 7.84 13.07 0.37
CA GLY A 203 7.29 13.62 1.60
C GLY A 203 6.43 12.63 2.40
N ALA A 204 6.61 11.32 2.20
CA ALA A 204 5.90 10.30 2.98
C ALA A 204 6.34 10.34 4.45
N VAL A 205 5.40 10.07 5.37
CA VAL A 205 5.73 9.88 6.78
C VAL A 205 6.08 8.42 7.04
N VAL A 206 7.19 8.20 7.74
CA VAL A 206 7.64 6.86 8.13
C VAL A 206 7.14 6.54 9.53
N ILE A 207 6.44 5.41 9.65
CA ILE A 207 5.99 4.80 10.90
C ILE A 207 6.84 3.56 11.16
N ALA A 208 7.34 3.38 12.37
CA ALA A 208 7.97 2.13 12.80
C ALA A 208 7.02 1.33 13.69
N GLU A 209 6.85 0.04 13.39
CA GLU A 209 5.96 -0.85 14.12
C GLU A 209 6.69 -1.68 15.18
N GLY A 210 5.92 -2.22 16.14
CA GLY A 210 6.44 -3.17 17.12
C GLY A 210 7.44 -2.58 18.12
N ILE A 211 7.32 -1.29 18.43
CA ILE A 211 8.17 -0.64 19.43
C ILE A 211 7.73 -1.06 20.84
N GLU A 212 8.53 -1.90 21.48
CA GLU A 212 8.25 -2.46 22.82
C GLU A 212 9.25 -1.97 23.88
N THR A 213 10.43 -1.53 23.47
CA THR A 213 11.51 -1.09 24.37
C THR A 213 12.06 0.28 23.93
N GLU A 214 12.73 0.99 24.83
CA GLU A 214 13.44 2.23 24.51
C GLU A 214 14.56 1.99 23.47
N GLU A 215 15.11 0.78 23.40
CA GLU A 215 16.07 0.38 22.37
C GLU A 215 15.41 0.29 20.99
N HIS A 216 14.22 -0.33 20.89
CA HIS A 216 13.45 -0.32 19.64
C HIS A 216 13.12 1.12 19.21
N LEU A 217 12.77 2.00 20.16
CA LEU A 217 12.52 3.42 19.89
C LEU A 217 13.78 4.11 19.33
N ALA A 218 14.93 3.92 19.97
CA ALA A 218 16.18 4.48 19.48
C ALA A 218 16.52 3.98 18.06
N THR A 219 16.25 2.70 17.79
CA THR A 219 16.41 2.12 16.45
C THR A 219 15.46 2.75 15.44
N ALA A 220 14.17 2.84 15.74
CA ALA A 220 13.18 3.48 14.88
C ALA A 220 13.59 4.91 14.48
N LEU A 221 14.03 5.72 15.44
CA LEU A 221 14.53 7.08 15.19
C LEU A 221 15.76 7.08 14.26
N ARG A 222 16.73 6.18 14.47
CA ARG A 222 17.90 6.05 13.58
C ARG A 222 17.53 5.65 12.15
N LEU A 223 16.49 4.84 11.99
CA LEU A 223 16.02 4.43 10.67
C LEU A 223 15.29 5.55 9.93
N GLY A 224 14.91 6.64 10.62
CA GLY A 224 14.23 7.80 10.07
C GLY A 224 12.72 7.80 10.31
N ALA A 225 12.21 6.93 11.18
CA ALA A 225 10.81 6.95 11.58
C ALA A 225 10.50 8.23 12.36
N ARG A 226 9.45 8.94 11.94
CA ARG A 226 8.93 10.11 12.66
C ARG A 226 7.91 9.67 13.70
N TRP A 227 7.04 8.76 13.28
CA TRP A 227 5.99 8.20 14.10
C TRP A 227 6.27 6.73 14.39
N GLY A 228 5.56 6.17 15.35
CA GLY A 228 5.64 4.74 15.60
C GLY A 228 4.49 4.21 16.43
N GLN A 229 4.46 2.89 16.48
CA GLN A 229 3.40 2.13 17.12
C GLN A 229 4.02 0.93 17.83
N GLY A 230 3.46 0.58 19.00
CA GLY A 230 3.89 -0.60 19.74
C GLY A 230 3.49 -0.53 21.20
N TRP A 231 3.74 -1.63 21.93
CA TRP A 231 3.30 -1.77 23.32
C TRP A 231 3.98 -0.80 24.29
N LEU A 232 5.09 -0.18 23.90
CA LEU A 232 5.72 0.90 24.66
C LEU A 232 4.77 2.11 24.80
N PHE A 233 3.91 2.34 23.81
CA PHE A 233 3.01 3.51 23.74
C PHE A 233 1.56 3.16 24.06
N GLY A 234 1.15 1.93 23.78
CA GLY A 234 -0.18 1.44 24.11
C GLY A 234 -0.48 0.11 23.43
N ARG A 235 -1.19 -0.75 24.15
CA ARG A 235 -1.74 -1.99 23.58
C ARG A 235 -3.04 -1.69 22.83
N PRO A 236 -3.42 -2.49 21.83
CA PRO A 236 -4.75 -2.45 21.25
C PRO A 236 -5.83 -2.52 22.33
N GLY A 237 -6.78 -1.58 22.32
CA GLY A 237 -7.85 -1.51 23.32
C GLY A 237 -9.04 -0.66 22.89
N PRO A 238 -10.00 -0.40 23.78
CA PRO A 238 -11.11 0.51 23.49
C PRO A 238 -10.64 1.92 23.12
N ILE A 239 -11.39 2.62 22.26
CA ILE A 239 -11.03 3.95 21.77
C ILE A 239 -10.89 4.98 22.91
N GLU A 240 -11.63 4.78 23.99
CA GLU A 240 -11.66 5.64 25.19
C GLU A 240 -10.36 5.61 26.00
N ASN A 241 -9.46 4.68 25.69
CA ASN A 241 -8.12 4.64 26.30
C ASN A 241 -7.27 5.85 25.88
N VAL A 242 -7.55 6.46 24.73
CA VAL A 242 -6.86 7.66 24.26
C VAL A 242 -7.77 8.87 24.42
N ARG A 243 -7.28 9.88 25.15
CA ARG A 243 -8.06 11.08 25.50
C ARG A 243 -7.49 12.37 24.92
N HIS A 244 -6.27 12.32 24.42
CA HIS A 244 -5.57 13.48 23.88
C HIS A 244 -4.86 13.08 22.59
N PHE A 245 -5.04 13.90 21.57
CA PHE A 245 -4.38 13.78 20.28
C PHE A 245 -3.68 15.10 19.96
N ASP A 246 -2.62 15.03 19.16
CA ASP A 246 -2.06 16.21 18.53
C ASP A 246 -2.97 16.65 17.38
N PRO A 247 -3.63 17.82 17.46
CA PRO A 247 -4.52 18.29 16.39
C PRO A 247 -3.78 18.49 15.05
N ALA A 248 -2.46 18.69 15.07
CA ALA A 248 -1.67 18.87 13.86
C ALA A 248 -1.33 17.55 13.14
N GLY A 249 -1.72 16.39 13.69
CA GLY A 249 -1.36 15.09 13.10
C GLY A 249 -1.79 14.92 11.65
N ALA A 250 -3.02 15.33 11.32
CA ALA A 250 -3.51 15.26 9.95
C ALA A 250 -2.76 16.21 8.99
N GLU A 251 -2.31 17.37 9.49
CA GLU A 251 -1.58 18.39 8.72
C GLU A 251 -0.13 17.99 8.44
N MET A 252 0.45 17.13 9.29
CA MET A 252 1.81 16.61 9.11
C MET A 252 1.93 15.59 7.98
N LEU A 253 0.83 14.94 7.59
CA LEU A 253 0.77 14.16 6.37
C LEU A 253 0.62 15.11 5.18
N ARG A 254 1.40 14.89 4.12
CA ARG A 254 1.17 15.62 2.87
C ARG A 254 -0.28 15.45 2.40
N GLY A 255 -0.81 16.48 1.74
CA GLY A 255 -2.16 16.47 1.18
C GLY A 255 -2.36 15.33 0.17
N SER A 256 -3.61 14.91 -0.05
CA SER A 256 -3.92 13.97 -1.13
C SER A 256 -3.52 14.57 -2.48
N ARG A 257 -3.22 13.70 -3.45
CA ARG A 257 -2.83 14.11 -4.80
C ARG A 257 -3.86 13.60 -5.82
N PRO A 258 -5.07 14.20 -5.89
CA PRO A 258 -6.08 13.80 -6.85
C PRO A 258 -5.52 13.75 -8.28
N GLY A 259 -5.75 12.63 -8.97
CA GLY A 259 -5.24 12.40 -10.33
C GLY A 259 -3.81 11.84 -10.41
N PHE A 260 -3.07 11.73 -9.30
CA PHE A 260 -1.71 11.18 -9.32
C PHE A 260 -1.67 9.68 -9.69
N HIS A 261 -2.65 8.90 -9.22
CA HIS A 261 -2.85 7.50 -9.63
C HIS A 261 -3.78 7.34 -10.82
N GLN A 262 -4.13 8.44 -11.48
CA GLN A 262 -4.80 8.45 -12.77
C GLN A 262 -4.14 9.48 -13.70
N PRO A 263 -2.86 9.28 -14.04
CA PRO A 263 -2.15 10.20 -14.90
C PRO A 263 -2.90 10.38 -16.23
N MET A 264 -3.10 11.65 -16.62
CA MET A 264 -3.67 12.01 -17.91
C MET A 264 -2.70 11.62 -19.03
N GLY A 265 -3.23 10.97 -20.08
CA GLY A 265 -2.49 10.60 -21.28
C GLY A 265 -1.95 9.18 -21.25
N THR A 266 -1.36 8.78 -22.37
CA THR A 266 -0.79 7.45 -22.56
C THR A 266 0.61 7.32 -21.93
N PRO A 267 1.14 6.09 -21.73
CA PRO A 267 2.52 5.90 -21.30
C PRO A 267 3.55 6.63 -22.18
N PHE A 268 3.37 6.63 -23.50
CA PHE A 268 4.23 7.39 -24.42
C PHE A 268 4.17 8.89 -24.16
N GLU A 269 2.99 9.44 -23.91
CA GLU A 269 2.81 10.87 -23.59
C GLU A 269 3.45 11.24 -22.25
N VAL A 270 3.35 10.37 -21.24
CA VAL A 270 4.02 10.55 -19.95
C VAL A 270 5.54 10.56 -20.14
N ALA A 271 6.09 9.60 -20.86
CA ALA A 271 7.53 9.55 -21.11
C ALA A 271 8.03 10.76 -21.93
N THR A 272 7.23 11.24 -22.89
CA THR A 272 7.62 12.37 -23.75
C THR A 272 7.62 13.74 -23.07
N ARG A 273 6.94 13.88 -21.93
CA ARG A 273 7.03 15.08 -21.08
C ARG A 273 8.43 15.25 -20.47
N SER A 274 9.12 14.14 -20.21
CA SER A 274 10.47 14.14 -19.62
C SER A 274 11.59 14.05 -20.67
N ARG A 275 11.38 13.30 -21.76
CA ARG A 275 12.39 13.07 -22.80
C ARG A 275 11.79 13.17 -24.20
N PRO A 276 12.40 13.88 -25.16
CA PRO A 276 11.85 13.95 -26.52
C PRO A 276 11.82 12.57 -27.18
N ALA A 277 10.74 12.27 -27.90
CA ALA A 277 10.69 11.09 -28.75
C ALA A 277 11.63 11.25 -29.95
N ARG A 278 12.13 10.12 -30.44
CA ARG A 278 12.96 10.01 -31.64
C ARG A 278 12.33 9.09 -32.67
N GLN A 279 12.78 9.22 -33.91
CA GLN A 279 12.46 8.25 -34.97
C GLN A 279 13.01 6.86 -34.60
N ARG A 280 12.17 5.84 -34.72
CA ARG A 280 12.55 4.45 -34.51
C ARG A 280 13.31 3.92 -35.73
N VAL A 281 14.35 3.15 -35.47
CA VAL A 281 15.10 2.35 -36.46
C VAL A 281 14.90 0.85 -36.21
N PRO A 282 15.11 -0.02 -37.22
CA PRO A 282 15.04 -1.47 -37.01
C PRO A 282 15.95 -1.93 -35.86
N GLY A 283 15.45 -2.81 -34.99
CA GLY A 283 16.18 -3.34 -33.83
C GLY A 283 16.04 -2.53 -32.53
N ASP A 284 15.52 -1.31 -32.57
CA ASP A 284 15.37 -0.46 -31.38
C ASP A 284 14.56 -1.10 -30.24
N VAL A 285 13.46 -1.76 -30.60
CA VAL A 285 12.58 -2.43 -29.62
C VAL A 285 13.31 -3.60 -28.95
N GLU A 286 14.05 -4.38 -29.74
CA GLU A 286 14.83 -5.52 -29.23
C GLU A 286 15.95 -5.05 -28.29
N ALA A 287 16.70 -4.01 -28.70
CA ALA A 287 17.74 -3.42 -27.85
C ALA A 287 17.16 -2.87 -26.53
N GLY A 288 15.98 -2.24 -26.58
CA GLY A 288 15.29 -1.75 -25.38
C GLY A 288 14.85 -2.88 -24.45
N LEU A 289 14.37 -4.00 -25.00
CA LEU A 289 14.00 -5.19 -24.21
C LEU A 289 15.21 -5.86 -23.57
N ILE A 290 16.32 -5.98 -24.29
CA ILE A 290 17.58 -6.51 -23.75
C ILE A 290 18.01 -5.67 -22.56
N ARG A 291 18.03 -4.34 -22.72
CA ARG A 291 18.42 -3.42 -21.65
C ARG A 291 17.47 -3.48 -20.45
N LEU A 292 16.16 -3.58 -20.68
CA LEU A 292 15.18 -3.77 -19.62
C LEU A 292 15.47 -5.05 -18.83
N ARG A 293 15.76 -6.14 -19.53
CA ARG A 293 16.07 -7.44 -18.94
C ARG A 293 17.37 -7.39 -18.13
N GLU A 294 18.43 -6.79 -18.66
CA GLU A 294 19.70 -6.56 -17.96
C GLU A 294 19.46 -5.75 -16.68
N THR A 295 18.77 -4.61 -16.80
CA THR A 295 18.41 -3.76 -15.67
C THR A 295 17.63 -4.54 -14.60
N ALA A 296 16.70 -5.40 -15.00
CA ALA A 296 15.92 -6.22 -14.07
C ALA A 296 16.73 -7.35 -13.41
N ILE A 297 17.80 -7.84 -14.03
CA ILE A 297 18.64 -8.94 -13.50
C ILE A 297 19.75 -8.39 -12.61
N ASP A 298 20.25 -7.18 -12.90
CA ASP A 298 21.34 -6.54 -12.15
C ASP A 298 20.91 -6.04 -10.75
N HIS A 299 19.63 -6.14 -10.42
CA HIS A 299 19.07 -5.67 -9.14
C HIS A 299 18.33 -6.78 -8.41
N ASP A 300 18.47 -6.81 -7.09
CA ASP A 300 17.86 -7.80 -6.21
C ASP A 300 16.33 -7.75 -6.22
N CYS A 301 15.77 -6.55 -6.41
CA CYS A 301 14.35 -6.40 -6.56
C CYS A 301 13.88 -5.42 -7.64
N ALA A 302 12.85 -5.85 -8.36
CA ALA A 302 12.30 -5.10 -9.49
C ALA A 302 10.85 -5.48 -9.78
N VAL A 303 10.07 -4.49 -10.20
CA VAL A 303 8.76 -4.64 -10.83
C VAL A 303 8.92 -4.40 -12.31
N VAL A 304 8.66 -5.42 -13.12
CA VAL A 304 8.64 -5.33 -14.59
C VAL A 304 7.20 -5.25 -15.05
N VAL A 305 6.85 -4.22 -15.83
CA VAL A 305 5.50 -4.04 -16.40
C VAL A 305 5.59 -3.98 -17.91
N VAL A 306 4.83 -4.83 -18.60
CA VAL A 306 4.87 -4.91 -20.08
C VAL A 306 3.46 -5.00 -20.65
N SER A 307 3.19 -4.22 -21.71
CA SER A 307 1.87 -4.13 -22.35
C SER A 307 1.82 -4.79 -23.73
N HIS A 308 2.42 -5.97 -23.93
CA HIS A 308 2.38 -6.65 -25.22
C HIS A 308 2.46 -8.19 -25.12
N PRO A 309 1.44 -8.94 -25.59
CA PRO A 309 1.35 -10.39 -25.42
C PRO A 309 2.45 -11.18 -26.16
N GLY A 310 2.99 -10.64 -27.25
CA GLY A 310 4.07 -11.27 -28.02
C GLY A 310 5.44 -11.33 -27.32
N LEU A 311 5.57 -10.79 -26.10
CA LEU A 311 6.84 -10.69 -25.37
C LEU A 311 7.01 -11.70 -24.25
N ALA A 312 6.04 -12.58 -24.01
CA ALA A 312 6.08 -13.55 -22.92
C ALA A 312 7.39 -14.37 -22.91
N GLY A 313 7.92 -14.73 -24.08
CA GLY A 313 9.18 -15.48 -24.20
C GLY A 313 10.43 -14.70 -23.76
N LEU A 314 10.46 -13.37 -23.93
CA LEU A 314 11.61 -12.54 -23.51
C LEU A 314 11.60 -12.23 -22.02
N LEU A 315 10.43 -12.31 -21.38
CA LEU A 315 10.29 -12.20 -19.93
C LEU A 315 10.42 -13.54 -19.22
N GLN A 316 10.57 -14.64 -19.97
CA GLN A 316 10.74 -15.97 -19.41
C GLN A 316 12.01 -16.01 -18.54
N GLY A 317 11.86 -16.40 -17.28
CA GLY A 317 12.96 -16.44 -16.30
C GLY A 317 13.29 -15.10 -15.62
N LEU A 318 12.57 -14.01 -15.93
CA LEU A 318 12.66 -12.78 -15.13
C LEU A 318 11.90 -12.88 -13.81
N ALA A 319 10.79 -13.62 -13.80
CA ALA A 319 10.07 -13.91 -12.57
C ALA A 319 10.94 -14.81 -11.67
N ALA A 320 11.30 -14.30 -10.50
CA ALA A 320 12.16 -14.94 -9.51
C ALA A 320 11.86 -14.34 -8.13
N PRO A 321 12.34 -14.95 -7.02
CA PRO A 321 12.29 -14.30 -5.71
C PRO A 321 12.86 -12.88 -5.79
N GLY A 322 12.14 -11.89 -5.24
CA GLY A 322 12.49 -10.47 -5.33
C GLY A 322 12.14 -9.79 -6.66
N ARG A 323 11.65 -10.49 -7.68
CA ARG A 323 11.29 -9.88 -8.98
C ARG A 323 9.86 -10.23 -9.39
N ALA A 324 9.00 -9.22 -9.41
CA ALA A 324 7.64 -9.33 -9.91
C ALA A 324 7.59 -8.94 -11.39
N VAL A 325 7.01 -9.82 -12.21
CA VAL A 325 6.73 -9.53 -13.62
C VAL A 325 5.23 -9.44 -13.79
N VAL A 326 4.76 -8.23 -14.11
CA VAL A 326 3.36 -7.92 -14.38
C VAL A 326 3.18 -7.82 -15.89
N LEU A 327 2.55 -8.84 -16.44
CA LEU A 327 2.12 -8.88 -17.84
C LEU A 327 0.72 -8.30 -17.94
N LEU A 328 0.54 -7.29 -18.79
CA LEU A 328 -0.78 -6.74 -19.09
C LEU A 328 -1.27 -7.37 -20.38
N ASP A 329 -2.31 -8.21 -20.26
CA ASP A 329 -2.92 -8.93 -21.39
C ASP A 329 -3.66 -8.00 -22.36
N GLN A 330 -4.02 -6.79 -21.92
CA GLN A 330 -4.63 -5.74 -22.75
C GLN A 330 -3.57 -4.68 -23.10
N PRO A 331 -3.01 -4.68 -24.32
CA PRO A 331 -2.05 -3.66 -24.74
C PRO A 331 -2.71 -2.27 -24.76
N VAL A 332 -1.95 -1.23 -24.39
CA VAL A 332 -2.40 0.15 -24.60
C VAL A 332 -2.55 0.38 -26.10
N GLY A 333 -3.74 0.79 -26.55
CA GLY A 333 -4.05 0.89 -27.98
C GLY A 333 -3.03 1.75 -28.75
N GLY A 334 -2.34 1.14 -29.72
CA GLY A 334 -1.36 1.82 -30.57
C GLY A 334 0.02 2.04 -29.95
N GLU A 335 0.25 1.57 -28.71
CA GLU A 335 1.51 1.74 -28.01
C GLU A 335 2.13 0.40 -27.59
N PHE A 336 3.44 0.38 -27.64
CA PHE A 336 4.25 -0.69 -27.09
C PHE A 336 5.05 -0.12 -25.93
N VAL A 337 4.90 -0.73 -24.76
CA VAL A 337 5.48 -0.20 -23.53
C VAL A 337 6.08 -1.34 -22.71
N ALA A 338 7.29 -1.11 -22.22
CA ALA A 338 7.90 -1.94 -21.21
C ALA A 338 8.66 -1.07 -20.23
N ALA A 339 8.48 -1.35 -18.94
CA ALA A 339 9.13 -0.62 -17.85
C ALA A 339 9.66 -1.60 -16.81
N VAL A 340 10.75 -1.21 -16.16
CA VAL A 340 11.29 -1.85 -14.97
C VAL A 340 11.56 -0.77 -13.93
N VAL A 341 11.10 -1.01 -12.71
CA VAL A 341 11.20 -0.08 -11.58
C VAL A 341 11.67 -0.86 -10.36
N GLY A 342 12.60 -0.28 -9.60
CA GLY A 342 12.98 -0.82 -8.31
C GLY A 342 13.56 0.27 -7.42
N PRO A 343 14.14 -0.09 -6.26
CA PRO A 343 14.61 0.89 -5.31
C PRO A 343 15.77 1.74 -5.87
N GLY A 344 15.51 3.02 -6.11
CA GLY A 344 16.51 3.96 -6.61
C GLY A 344 16.81 3.90 -8.11
N PHE A 345 16.14 3.04 -8.88
CA PHE A 345 16.36 2.93 -10.33
C PHE A 345 15.06 2.73 -11.11
N GLY A 346 15.07 3.14 -12.37
CA GLY A 346 13.97 2.86 -13.28
C GLY A 346 14.39 3.02 -14.73
N TYR A 347 13.85 2.16 -15.57
CA TYR A 347 13.98 2.21 -17.02
C TYR A 347 12.61 2.00 -17.65
N ALA A 348 12.26 2.80 -18.66
CA ALA A 348 11.10 2.51 -19.48
C ALA A 348 11.36 2.83 -20.94
N MET A 349 10.71 2.06 -21.81
CA MET A 349 10.63 2.34 -23.23
C MET A 349 9.17 2.36 -23.67
N CYS A 350 8.83 3.39 -24.45
CA CYS A 350 7.51 3.53 -25.06
C CYS A 350 7.70 3.75 -26.56
N ALA A 351 6.96 3.02 -27.39
CA ALA A 351 6.93 3.21 -28.83
C ALA A 351 5.49 3.40 -29.31
N ARG A 352 5.29 4.37 -30.20
CA ARG A 352 4.01 4.67 -30.84
C ARG A 352 4.26 4.96 -32.32
N ASP A 353 3.60 4.21 -33.19
CA ASP A 353 3.83 4.24 -34.64
C ASP A 353 5.31 4.06 -35.01
N SER A 354 5.94 5.12 -35.51
CA SER A 354 7.35 5.17 -35.90
C SER A 354 8.23 5.95 -34.92
N ALA A 355 7.66 6.42 -33.81
CA ALA A 355 8.36 7.14 -32.76
C ALA A 355 8.65 6.25 -31.55
N MET A 356 9.74 6.52 -30.87
CA MET A 356 10.15 5.84 -29.64
C MET A 356 10.73 6.82 -28.63
N VAL A 357 10.49 6.58 -27.36
CA VAL A 357 11.11 7.29 -26.24
C VAL A 357 11.63 6.27 -25.23
N THR A 358 12.81 6.52 -24.71
CA THR A 358 13.45 5.73 -23.64
C THR A 358 13.79 6.66 -22.48
N VAL A 359 13.53 6.22 -21.26
CA VAL A 359 13.78 6.97 -20.04
C VAL A 359 14.54 6.09 -19.05
N ASP A 360 15.51 6.69 -18.36
CA ASP A 360 16.45 6.02 -17.46
C ASP A 360 16.45 6.67 -16.06
N ASP A 361 15.33 7.30 -15.71
CA ASP A 361 15.13 7.95 -14.43
C ASP A 361 13.93 7.32 -13.72
N LEU A 362 14.11 7.08 -12.42
CA LEU A 362 13.12 6.44 -11.57
C LEU A 362 11.76 7.17 -11.60
N PRO A 363 11.66 8.50 -11.44
CA PRO A 363 10.37 9.19 -11.42
C PRO A 363 9.56 8.97 -12.69
N THR A 364 10.17 9.08 -13.87
CA THR A 364 9.46 8.92 -15.15
C THR A 364 9.11 7.46 -15.41
N ALA A 365 10.03 6.52 -15.15
CA ALA A 365 9.76 5.09 -15.30
C ALA A 365 8.62 4.63 -14.36
N ALA A 366 8.61 5.09 -13.10
CA ALA A 366 7.53 4.82 -12.15
C ALA A 366 6.19 5.42 -12.61
N ALA A 367 6.19 6.63 -13.16
CA ALA A 367 4.98 7.23 -13.73
C ALA A 367 4.45 6.42 -14.92
N VAL A 368 5.32 5.98 -15.84
CA VAL A 368 4.97 5.09 -16.96
C VAL A 368 4.35 3.78 -16.45
N SER A 369 5.01 3.12 -15.49
CA SER A 369 4.51 1.88 -14.87
C SER A 369 3.14 2.10 -14.22
N ARG A 370 2.92 3.24 -13.56
CA ARG A 370 1.63 3.57 -12.95
C ARG A 370 0.51 3.72 -13.98
N VAL A 371 0.79 4.43 -15.09
CA VAL A 371 -0.16 4.55 -16.21
C VAL A 371 -0.56 3.14 -16.67
N LEU A 372 0.42 2.30 -16.95
CA LEU A 372 0.19 0.93 -17.42
C LEU A 372 -0.66 0.10 -16.46
N LEU A 373 -0.28 0.06 -15.18
CA LEU A 373 -0.98 -0.72 -14.17
C LEU A 373 -2.39 -0.19 -13.88
N SER A 374 -2.68 1.08 -14.18
CA SER A 374 -4.02 1.67 -14.05
C SER A 374 -4.95 1.42 -15.25
N HIS A 375 -4.41 1.03 -16.41
CA HIS A 375 -5.17 0.87 -17.67
C HIS A 375 -5.83 -0.49 -17.83
N THR A 376 -5.56 -1.46 -16.94
CA THR A 376 -6.24 -2.76 -16.96
C THR A 376 -7.62 -2.67 -16.33
N ALA A 377 -8.63 -2.70 -17.20
CA ALA A 377 -10.06 -2.84 -16.92
C ALA A 377 -10.57 -4.15 -17.54
#